data_AF-A0A4R7LIP8-F1
#
_entry.id   AF-A0A4R7LIP8-F1
#
_cell.length_a   1.000
_cell.length_b   1.000
_cell.length_c   1.000
_cell.angle_alpha   90.00
_cell.angle_beta   90.00
_cell.angle_gamma   90.00
#
_symmetry.space_group_name_H-M   'P 1'
#
loop_
_entity.id
_entity.type
_entity.pdbx_description
1 polymer ?
#
loop_
_entity_poly.entity_id
_entity_poly.type
_entity_poly.pdbx_seq_one_letter_code
_entity_poly.pdbx_strand_id
1 'polypeptide(L)' 'MARVIAWELDVFGSHGMAAADYPGMLALIESGALQPQKLIERVIGLEDAAVMLPRMDTANVAGMTMIHPSR' A
#
# COMPACT_ATOMS: atom_id res chain seq x y z
N MET A 1 10.28 -24.94 10.11
CA MET A 1 9.83 -24.99 11.51
C MET A 1 10.96 -25.17 12.52
N ALA A 2 11.97 -26.02 12.27
CA ALA A 2 13.08 -26.24 13.20
C ALA A 2 13.79 -24.95 13.70
N ARG A 3 14.03 -23.96 12.83
CA ARG A 3 14.63 -22.67 13.23
C ARG A 3 13.71 -21.78 14.08
N VAL A 4 12.39 -21.85 13.84
CA VAL A 4 11.40 -21.11 14.64
C VAL A 4 11.42 -21.62 16.09
N ILE A 5 11.48 -22.94 16.25
CA ILE A 5 11.58 -23.59 17.57
C ILE A 5 12.94 -23.31 18.22
N ALA A 6 14.04 -23.52 17.50
CA ALA A 6 15.39 -23.39 18.06
C ALA A 6 15.72 -21.98 18.55
N TRP A 7 15.07 -20.97 17.99
CA TRP A 7 15.27 -19.55 18.34
C TRP A 7 14.04 -18.94 19.02
N GLU A 8 13.06 -19.76 19.39
CA GLU A 8 11.84 -19.33 20.09
C GLU A 8 11.15 -18.13 19.42
N LEU A 9 11.02 -18.18 18.09
CA LEU A 9 10.44 -17.08 17.31
C LEU A 9 8.92 -17.13 17.33
N ASP A 10 8.30 -15.98 17.56
CA ASP A 10 6.87 -15.77 17.31
C ASP A 10 6.60 -15.43 15.84
N VAL A 11 5.54 -16.04 15.29
CA VAL A 11 5.11 -15.80 13.90
C VAL A 11 3.67 -15.30 13.90
N PHE A 12 3.50 -14.01 13.58
CA PHE A 12 2.19 -13.38 13.50
C PHE A 12 1.72 -13.28 12.05
N GLY A 13 0.53 -13.83 11.77
CA GLY A 13 -0.18 -13.56 10.53
C GLY A 13 -0.76 -12.14 10.58
N SER A 14 -0.71 -11.43 9.45
CA SER A 14 -1.35 -10.13 9.28
C SER A 14 -2.14 -10.12 7.97
N HIS A 15 -3.37 -9.60 8.01
CA HIS A 15 -4.23 -9.53 6.85
C HIS A 15 -5.07 -8.25 6.87
N GLY A 16 -4.64 -7.27 6.07
CA GLY A 16 -5.31 -5.97 5.99
C GLY A 16 -5.34 -5.23 7.34
N MET A 17 -6.16 -4.18 7.39
CA MET A 17 -6.46 -3.42 8.60
C MET A 17 -7.97 -3.46 8.80
N ALA A 18 -8.44 -3.68 10.03
CA ALA A 18 -9.87 -3.67 10.29
C ALA A 18 -10.42 -2.25 10.09
N ALA A 19 -11.64 -2.14 9.55
CA ALA A 19 -12.27 -0.83 9.33
C ALA A 19 -12.40 -0.01 10.64
N ALA A 20 -12.52 -0.68 11.79
CA ALA A 20 -12.54 -0.05 13.11
C ALA A 20 -11.24 0.71 13.44
N ASP A 21 -10.11 0.34 12.84
CA ASP A 21 -8.80 0.97 13.08
C ASP A 21 -8.55 2.17 12.14
N TYR A 22 -9.38 2.36 11.11
CA TYR A 22 -9.21 3.43 10.12
C TYR A 22 -9.22 4.82 10.75
N PRO A 23 -10.09 5.16 11.73
CA PRO A 23 -10.07 6.47 12.37
C PRO A 23 -8.71 6.80 12.99
N GLY A 24 -8.07 5.82 13.65
CA GLY A 24 -6.73 5.99 14.22
C GLY A 24 -5.68 6.26 13.14
N MET A 25 -5.69 5.48 12.07
CA MET A 25 -4.80 5.69 10.92
C MET A 25 -5.03 7.07 10.27
N LEU A 26 -6.28 7.50 10.09
CA LEU A 26 -6.61 8.79 9.49
C LEU A 26 -6.17 9.96 10.37
N ALA A 27 -6.26 9.85 11.70
CA ALA A 27 -5.73 10.87 12.62
C ALA A 27 -4.20 11.01 12.52
N LEU A 28 -3.48 9.90 12.26
CA LEU A 28 -2.04 9.94 11.99
C LEU A 28 -1.72 10.67 10.66
N ILE A 29 -2.59 10.56 9.65
CA ILE A 29 -2.45 11.30 8.40
C ILE A 29 -2.75 12.79 8.62
N GLU A 30 -3.83 13.10 9.33
CA GLU A 30 -4.23 14.48 9.65
C GLU A 30 -3.16 15.23 10.44
N SER A 31 -2.53 14.57 11.42
CA SER A 31 -1.41 15.12 12.19
C SER A 31 -0.09 15.23 11.41
N GLY A 32 0.00 14.65 10.21
CA GLY A 32 1.20 14.62 9.38
C GLY A 32 2.27 13.61 9.82
N ALA A 33 1.99 12.80 10.84
CA ALA A 33 2.84 11.67 11.24
C ALA A 33 2.94 10.63 10.11
N LEU A 34 1.84 10.42 9.38
CA LEU A 34 1.82 9.69 8.12
C LEU A 34 1.64 10.67 6.95
N GLN A 35 2.46 10.50 5.92
CA GLN A 35 2.43 11.33 4.70
C GLN A 35 2.36 10.44 3.46
N PRO A 36 1.25 9.69 3.26
CA PRO A 36 1.13 8.72 2.16
C PRO A 36 1.29 9.36 0.77
N GLN A 37 1.02 10.65 0.63
CA GLN A 37 1.24 11.41 -0.60
C GLN A 37 2.70 11.39 -1.07
N LYS A 38 3.67 11.21 -0.16
CA LYS A 38 5.10 11.08 -0.52
C LYS A 38 5.43 9.79 -1.24
N LEU A 39 4.55 8.79 -1.16
CA LEU A 39 4.69 7.53 -1.89
C LEU A 39 4.12 7.63 -3.31
N ILE A 40 3.42 8.70 -3.67
CA ILE A 40 2.86 8.87 -5.01
C ILE A 40 3.99 9.19 -5.97
N GLU A 41 4.28 8.24 -6.88
CA GLU A 41 5.31 8.40 -7.92
C GLU A 41 4.73 9.14 -9.14
N ARG A 42 3.49 8.81 -9.51
CA ARG A 42 2.82 9.39 -10.68
C ARG A 42 1.30 9.40 -10.52
N VAL A 43 0.66 10.32 -11.24
CA VAL A 43 -0.80 10.40 -11.39
C VAL A 43 -1.13 10.20 -12.86
N ILE A 44 -2.00 9.25 -13.19
CA ILE A 44 -2.39 8.91 -14.57
C ILE A 44 -3.90 9.06 -14.79
N GLY A 45 -4.31 9.19 -16.06
CA GLY A 45 -5.72 9.17 -16.46
C GLY A 45 -6.30 7.75 -16.46
N LEU A 46 -7.59 7.62 -16.75
CA LEU A 46 -8.29 6.33 -16.76
C LEU A 46 -7.88 5.46 -17.94
N GLU A 47 -7.60 6.07 -19.09
CA GLU A 47 -7.15 5.41 -20.32
C GLU A 47 -5.78 4.74 -20.11
N ASP A 48 -4.85 5.48 -19.52
CA ASP A 48 -3.52 4.95 -19.16
C ASP A 48 -3.63 3.79 -18.18
N ALA A 49 -4.55 3.89 -17.21
CA ALA A 49 -4.77 2.83 -16.24
C ALA A 49 -5.26 1.54 -16.90
N ALA A 50 -6.16 1.63 -17.89
CA ALA A 50 -6.66 0.47 -18.64
C ALA A 50 -5.54 -0.26 -19.40
N VAL A 51 -4.53 0.47 -19.89
CA VAL A 51 -3.35 -0.11 -20.56
C VAL A 51 -2.36 -0.72 -19.57
N MET A 52 -2.18 -0.07 -18.40
CA MET A 52 -1.13 -0.42 -17.43
C MET A 52 -1.54 -1.56 -16.48
N LEU A 53 -2.79 -1.58 -16.01
CA LEU A 53 -3.27 -2.57 -15.02
C LEU A 53 -2.98 -4.03 -15.42
N PRO A 54 -3.20 -4.47 -16.67
CA PRO A 54 -2.93 -5.85 -17.07
C PRO A 54 -1.45 -6.26 -17.03
N ARG A 55 -0.52 -5.29 -16.91
CA ARG A 55 0.94 -5.52 -16.95
C ARG A 55 1.59 -5.33 -15.57
N MET A 56 0.79 -5.18 -14.51
CA MET A 56 1.29 -4.92 -13.16
C MET A 56 2.11 -6.08 -12.58
N ASP A 57 1.87 -7.31 -13.03
CA ASP A 57 2.58 -8.52 -12.62
C ASP A 57 4.09 -8.48 -12.95
N THR A 58 4.48 -7.68 -13.94
CA THR A 58 5.86 -7.49 -14.40
C THR A 58 6.39 -6.06 -14.20
N ALA A 59 5.56 -5.17 -13.63
CA ALA A 59 5.94 -3.79 -13.41
C ALA A 59 6.93 -3.67 -12.24
N ASN A 60 8.07 -3.04 -12.48
CA ASN A 60 9.01 -2.67 -11.42
C ASN A 60 8.65 -1.26 -10.94
N VAL A 61 7.75 -1.15 -9.96
CA VAL A 61 7.22 0.13 -9.48
C VAL A 61 7.84 0.47 -8.13
N ALA A 62 8.34 1.70 -7.98
CA ALA A 62 8.83 2.24 -6.72
C ALA A 62 7.85 3.32 -6.23
N GLY A 63 6.87 2.91 -5.43
CA GLY A 63 5.82 3.80 -4.91
C GLY A 63 4.44 3.46 -5.45
N MET A 64 3.54 4.43 -5.42
CA MET A 64 2.14 4.32 -5.81
C MET A 64 1.86 5.11 -7.09
N THR A 65 1.14 4.47 -8.02
CA THR A 65 0.52 5.16 -9.16
C THR A 65 -0.94 5.47 -8.82
N MET A 66 -1.30 6.76 -8.82
CA MET A 66 -2.66 7.20 -8.54
C MET A 66 -3.43 7.41 -9.85
N ILE A 67 -4.67 6.93 -9.89
CA ILE A 67 -5.58 7.17 -11.02
C ILE A 67 -6.45 8.39 -10.70
N HIS A 68 -6.44 9.38 -11.56
CA HIS A 68 -7.29 10.57 -11.45
C HIS A 68 -8.36 10.53 -12.56
N PRO A 69 -9.61 10.16 -12.28
CA PRO A 69 -10.60 9.82 -13.31
C PRO A 69 -11.02 10.98 -14.23
N SER A 70 -10.80 12.23 -13.84
CA SER A 70 -11.15 13.42 -14.64
C SER A 70 -9.96 14.05 -15.37
N ARG A 71 -8.80 13.38 -15.33
CA ARG A 71 -7.62 13.81 -16.07
C ARG A 71 -7.66 13.25 -17.49
#